data_AF-A0A2V9BGY5-F1
#
_entry.id   AF-A0A2V9BGY5-F1
#
_cell.length_a   1.000
_cell.length_b   1.000
_cell.length_c   1.000
_cell.angle_alpha   90.00
_cell.angle_beta   90.00
_cell.angle_gamma   90.00
#
_symmetry.space_group_name_H-M   'P 1'
#
loop_
_entity.id
_entity.type
_entity.pdbx_description
1 polymer ?
#
loop_
_entity_poly.entity_id
_entity_poly.type
_entity_poly.pdbx_seq_one_letter_code
_entity_poly.pdbx_strand_id
1 'polypeptide(L)'
;MNRSPETDSDRTAEAYPRARILQIGNYPPPVCGWAVQTKLLVEEIRRRGNVCQVLNLNESRRKRSSEYIDVQNGFDYLRKLIQFALRGYRFQVHVNGQSAPGYILALIAGVVGRLAGQPVALSWRGGLQQKYCLSAALSARRTNLMQQRGSQTRD
;
A
#
# COMPACT_ATOMS: atom_id res chain seq x y z
N MET A 1 41.76 -0.23 -7.52
CA MET A 1 40.98 -1.31 -8.19
C MET A 1 39.51 -1.13 -7.84
N ASN A 2 38.68 -0.87 -8.85
CA ASN A 2 37.24 -0.61 -8.74
C ASN A 2 36.48 -1.79 -8.12
N ARG A 3 35.68 -1.49 -7.08
CA ARG A 3 34.67 -2.41 -6.56
C ARG A 3 33.42 -2.23 -7.43
N SER A 4 33.16 -3.17 -8.34
CA SER A 4 32.00 -3.12 -9.24
C SER A 4 30.69 -3.08 -8.43
N PRO A 5 29.74 -2.18 -8.76
CA PRO A 5 28.48 -2.02 -8.03
C PRO A 5 27.45 -3.15 -8.29
N GLU A 6 27.78 -4.14 -9.14
CA GLU A 6 26.82 -5.14 -9.63
C GLU A 6 26.60 -6.32 -8.67
N THR A 7 27.44 -6.50 -7.66
CA THR A 7 27.40 -7.69 -6.77
C THR A 7 26.56 -7.51 -5.50
N ASP A 8 26.04 -6.31 -5.24
CA ASP A 8 25.28 -6.01 -4.01
C ASP A 8 23.75 -6.07 -4.20
N SER A 9 23.28 -5.85 -5.44
CA SER A 9 21.85 -5.93 -5.79
C SER A 9 21.29 -7.35 -5.68
N ASP A 10 22.12 -8.37 -5.87
CA ASP A 10 21.70 -9.77 -5.89
C ASP A 10 21.59 -10.36 -4.47
N ARG A 11 22.46 -9.94 -3.53
CA ARG A 11 22.42 -10.39 -2.13
C ARG A 11 21.24 -9.82 -1.34
N THR A 12 20.71 -8.67 -1.75
CA THR A 12 19.60 -8.02 -1.04
C THR A 12 18.24 -8.64 -1.41
N ALA A 13 18.13 -9.23 -2.61
CA ALA A 13 16.89 -9.83 -3.11
C ALA A 13 16.53 -11.15 -2.39
N GLU A 14 17.53 -11.88 -1.90
CA GLU A 14 17.37 -13.16 -1.18
C GLU A 14 16.95 -12.99 0.29
N ALA A 15 17.15 -11.81 0.89
CA ALA A 15 17.00 -11.62 2.34
C ALA A 15 15.58 -11.22 2.80
N TYR A 16 14.69 -10.81 1.88
CA TYR A 16 13.33 -10.41 2.22
C TYR A 16 12.31 -11.19 1.38
N PRO A 17 11.35 -11.90 1.99
CA PRO A 17 10.32 -12.60 1.25
C PRO A 17 9.56 -11.63 0.35
N ARG A 18 9.33 -12.01 -0.92
CA ARG A 18 8.61 -11.20 -1.91
C ARG A 18 7.31 -10.65 -1.32
N ALA A 19 7.25 -9.35 -1.13
CA ALA A 19 6.07 -8.72 -0.58
C ALA A 19 4.95 -8.73 -1.62
N ARG A 20 3.73 -9.06 -1.18
CA ARG A 20 2.50 -8.91 -1.97
C ARG A 20 1.80 -7.65 -1.50
N ILE A 21 1.69 -6.66 -2.37
CA ILE A 21 1.15 -5.34 -2.07
C ILE A 21 -0.06 -5.10 -2.97
N LEU A 22 -1.17 -4.72 -2.36
CA LEU A 22 -2.34 -4.20 -3.05
C LEU A 22 -2.36 -2.67 -2.87
N GLN A 23 -2.03 -1.98 -3.94
CA GLN A 23 -2.07 -0.53 -4.04
C GLN A 23 -3.49 -0.11 -4.41
N ILE A 24 -4.19 0.59 -3.52
CA ILE A 24 -5.56 1.05 -3.71
C ILE A 24 -5.55 2.56 -3.91
N GLY A 25 -6.00 3.04 -5.07
CA GLY A 25 -6.02 4.46 -5.37
C GLY A 25 -6.15 4.79 -6.85
N ASN A 26 -5.78 6.02 -7.21
CA ASN A 26 -5.85 6.50 -8.59
C ASN A 26 -4.69 5.96 -9.41
N TYR A 27 -5.00 5.43 -10.60
CA TYR A 27 -4.01 4.92 -11.54
C TYR A 27 -4.33 5.40 -12.97
N PRO A 28 -3.36 5.78 -13.81
CA PRO A 28 -3.65 6.31 -15.14
C PRO A 28 -4.47 5.33 -16.00
N PRO A 29 -5.40 5.81 -16.86
CA PRO A 29 -5.81 7.21 -17.11
C PRO A 29 -7.00 7.64 -16.22
N PRO A 30 -7.19 8.92 -15.81
CA PRO A 30 -6.54 10.16 -16.25
C PRO A 30 -5.12 10.36 -15.72
N VAL A 31 -4.30 11.05 -16.51
CA VAL A 31 -2.91 11.41 -16.15
C VAL A 31 -2.96 12.66 -15.27
N CYS A 32 -2.99 12.44 -13.95
CA CYS A 32 -2.81 13.50 -12.96
C CYS A 32 -1.54 13.22 -12.15
N GLY A 33 -0.95 14.25 -11.54
CA GLY A 33 0.32 14.11 -10.81
C GLY A 33 0.31 12.97 -9.79
N TRP A 34 -0.82 12.74 -9.10
CA TRP A 34 -0.96 11.66 -8.12
C TRP A 34 -1.07 10.27 -8.74
N ALA A 35 -1.74 10.15 -9.90
CA ALA A 35 -1.83 8.89 -10.62
C ALA A 35 -0.46 8.51 -11.21
N VAL A 36 0.30 9.49 -11.71
CA VAL A 36 1.67 9.28 -12.20
C VAL A 36 2.61 8.86 -11.07
N GLN A 37 2.58 9.53 -9.92
CA GLN A 37 3.35 9.11 -8.74
C GLN A 37 3.01 7.67 -8.31
N THR A 38 1.73 7.30 -8.35
CA THR A 38 1.30 5.93 -8.05
C THR A 38 1.85 4.93 -9.06
N LYS A 39 1.84 5.27 -10.36
CA LYS A 39 2.42 4.44 -11.41
C LYS A 39 3.92 4.22 -11.20
N LEU A 40 4.69 5.29 -10.98
CA LEU A 40 6.13 5.21 -10.72
C LEU A 40 6.45 4.38 -9.48
N LEU A 41 5.68 4.54 -8.39
CA LEU A 41 5.84 3.74 -7.18
C LEU A 41 5.58 2.25 -7.44
N VAL A 42 4.50 1.93 -8.16
CA VAL A 42 4.12 0.55 -8.48
C VAL A 42 5.17 -0.11 -9.37
N GLU A 43 5.66 0.60 -10.38
CA GLU A 43 6.73 0.14 -11.26
C GLU A 43 8.02 -0.11 -10.49
N GLU A 44 8.39 0.78 -9.57
CA GLU A 44 9.57 0.61 -8.73
C GLU A 44 9.46 -0.61 -7.80
N ILE A 45 8.29 -0.80 -7.17
CA ILE A 45 8.03 -1.98 -6.32
C ILE A 45 8.14 -3.26 -7.15
N ARG A 46 7.55 -3.28 -8.35
CA ARG A 46 7.64 -4.41 -9.29
C ARG A 46 9.06 -4.66 -9.77
N ARG A 47 9.82 -3.61 -10.08
CA ARG A 47 11.23 -3.66 -10.48
C ARG A 47 12.11 -4.29 -9.41
N ARG A 48 11.81 -4.06 -8.13
CA ARG A 48 12.48 -4.69 -6.98
C ARG A 48 12.05 -6.15 -6.72
N GLY A 49 11.32 -6.78 -7.65
CA GLY A 49 10.90 -8.18 -7.53
C GLY A 49 9.70 -8.44 -6.62
N ASN A 50 9.01 -7.40 -6.15
CA ASN A 50 7.81 -7.54 -5.33
C ASN A 50 6.55 -7.62 -6.21
N VAL A 51 5.51 -8.29 -5.71
CA VAL A 51 4.22 -8.38 -6.41
C VAL A 51 3.37 -7.19 -5.99
N CYS A 52 3.16 -6.24 -6.90
CA CYS A 52 2.29 -5.09 -6.65
C CYS A 52 1.10 -5.09 -7.62
N GLN A 53 -0.11 -5.25 -7.08
CA GLN A 53 -1.35 -5.12 -7.83
C GLN A 53 -2.01 -3.80 -7.50
N VAL A 54 -2.67 -3.20 -8.50
CA VAL A 54 -3.35 -1.92 -8.33
C VAL A 54 -4.85 -2.12 -8.41
N LEU A 55 -5.60 -1.64 -7.41
CA LEU A 55 -7.05 -1.56 -7.44
C LEU A 55 -7.45 -0.11 -7.74
N ASN A 56 -7.94 0.13 -8.94
CA ASN A 56 -8.19 1.48 -9.43
C ASN A 56 -9.53 2.03 -8.92
N LEU A 57 -9.49 3.20 -8.30
CA LEU A 57 -10.66 3.88 -7.74
C LEU A 57 -11.06 5.18 -8.46
N ASN A 58 -10.34 5.55 -9.53
CA ASN A 58 -10.62 6.79 -10.24
C ASN A 58 -11.87 6.71 -11.15
N GLU A 59 -12.08 7.71 -11.99
CA GLU A 59 -13.19 7.76 -12.96
C GLU A 59 -13.14 6.61 -13.99
N SER A 60 -11.94 6.16 -14.36
CA SER A 60 -11.74 5.01 -15.24
C SER A 60 -11.81 3.67 -14.51
N ARG A 61 -12.23 3.63 -13.23
CA ARG A 61 -12.33 2.39 -12.44
C ARG A 61 -13.11 1.26 -13.13
N ARG A 62 -14.05 1.59 -14.02
CA ARG A 62 -14.86 0.59 -14.75
C ARG A 62 -14.17 0.04 -16.01
N LYS A 63 -13.15 0.73 -16.53
CA LYS A 63 -12.39 0.29 -17.70
C LYS A 63 -11.47 -0.86 -17.27
N ARG A 64 -11.46 -1.94 -18.05
CA ARG A 64 -10.53 -3.04 -17.82
C ARG A 64 -9.18 -2.69 -18.43
N SER A 65 -8.12 -2.99 -17.70
CA SER A 65 -6.73 -2.82 -18.14
C SER A 65 -5.89 -3.97 -17.62
N SER A 66 -4.77 -4.25 -18.26
CA SER A 66 -3.74 -5.15 -17.74
C SER A 66 -2.92 -4.51 -16.62
N GLU A 67 -2.86 -3.16 -16.57
CA GLU A 67 -2.03 -2.44 -15.60
C GLU A 67 -2.65 -2.35 -14.20
N TYR A 68 -3.98 -2.42 -14.13
CA TYR A 68 -4.77 -2.28 -12.91
C TYR A 68 -6.04 -3.14 -12.93
N ILE A 69 -6.55 -3.42 -11.74
CA ILE A 69 -7.80 -4.12 -11.51
C ILE A 69 -8.92 -3.10 -11.44
N ASP A 70 -9.95 -3.32 -12.23
CA ASP A 70 -11.16 -2.52 -12.29
C ASP A 70 -11.97 -2.64 -10.98
N VAL A 71 -12.87 -1.69 -10.73
CA VAL A 71 -13.85 -1.75 -9.65
C VAL A 71 -15.19 -1.30 -10.19
N GLN A 72 -16.14 -2.22 -10.29
CA GLN A 72 -17.43 -1.95 -10.94
C GLN A 72 -18.41 -1.23 -10.01
N ASN A 73 -18.44 -1.66 -8.74
CA ASN A 73 -19.31 -1.14 -7.69
C ASN A 73 -18.72 -1.46 -6.30
N GLY A 74 -19.39 -1.00 -5.23
CA GLY A 74 -18.93 -1.20 -3.84
C GLY A 74 -18.88 -2.67 -3.39
N PHE A 75 -19.78 -3.52 -3.90
CA PHE A 75 -19.76 -4.95 -3.58
C PHE A 75 -18.59 -5.67 -4.25
N ASP A 76 -18.32 -5.37 -5.53
CA ASP A 76 -17.16 -5.87 -6.25
C ASP A 76 -15.85 -5.42 -5.59
N TYR A 77 -15.80 -4.18 -5.09
CA TYR A 77 -14.69 -3.70 -4.27
C TYR A 77 -14.48 -4.57 -3.02
N LEU A 78 -15.52 -4.77 -2.21
CA LEU A 78 -15.44 -5.58 -0.99
C LEU A 78 -15.01 -7.02 -1.29
N ARG A 79 -15.61 -7.64 -2.30
CA ARG A 79 -15.25 -9.00 -2.74
C ARG A 79 -13.78 -9.10 -3.13
N LYS A 80 -13.27 -8.14 -3.91
CA LYS A 80 -11.85 -8.08 -4.32
C LYS A 80 -10.94 -7.89 -3.12
N LEU A 81 -11.29 -7.02 -2.17
CA LEU A 81 -10.52 -6.85 -0.94
C LEU A 81 -10.40 -8.16 -0.17
N ILE A 82 -11.50 -8.87 0.06
CA ILE A 82 -11.49 -10.16 0.77
C ILE A 82 -10.59 -11.16 0.02
N GLN A 83 -10.71 -11.26 -1.30
CA GLN A 83 -9.86 -12.14 -2.11
C GLN A 83 -8.37 -11.81 -2.01
N PHE A 84 -8.01 -10.52 -2.01
CA PHE A 84 -6.61 -10.10 -1.87
C PHE A 84 -6.09 -10.33 -0.45
N ALA A 85 -6.92 -10.08 0.57
CA ALA A 85 -6.59 -10.33 1.95
C ALA A 85 -6.29 -11.82 2.19
N LEU A 86 -7.16 -12.72 1.69
CA LEU A 86 -6.98 -14.18 1.76
C LEU A 86 -5.72 -14.66 1.00
N ARG A 87 -5.28 -13.92 -0.02
CA ARG A 87 -4.04 -14.20 -0.77
C ARG A 87 -2.77 -13.65 -0.09
N GLY A 88 -2.90 -13.05 1.09
CA GLY A 88 -1.80 -12.48 1.88
C GLY A 88 -1.28 -11.15 1.36
N TYR A 89 -2.12 -10.36 0.68
CA TYR A 89 -1.72 -9.03 0.21
C TYR A 89 -1.81 -8.01 1.35
N ARG A 90 -0.78 -7.17 1.45
CA ARG A 90 -0.74 -5.99 2.32
C ARG A 90 -1.39 -4.81 1.62
N PHE A 91 -2.25 -4.08 2.32
CA PHE A 91 -3.01 -3.00 1.68
C PHE A 91 -2.29 -1.67 1.85
N GLN A 92 -2.08 -0.97 0.75
CA GLN A 92 -1.65 0.42 0.73
C GLN A 92 -2.76 1.28 0.14
N VAL A 93 -3.48 1.98 0.99
CA VAL A 93 -4.67 2.75 0.62
C VAL A 93 -4.30 4.21 0.48
N HIS A 94 -4.55 4.78 -0.69
CA HIS A 94 -4.29 6.18 -0.98
C HIS A 94 -5.61 6.92 -1.12
N VAL A 95 -5.90 7.77 -0.16
CA VAL A 95 -7.15 8.53 -0.09
C VAL A 95 -6.92 10.00 -0.45
N ASN A 96 -7.87 10.54 -1.24
CA ASN A 96 -7.96 11.98 -1.47
C ASN A 96 -8.76 12.62 -0.34
N GLY A 97 -8.16 13.59 0.36
CA GLY A 97 -8.78 14.32 1.47
C GLY A 97 -9.99 15.20 1.10
N GLN A 98 -10.41 15.20 -0.16
CA GLN A 98 -11.54 16.00 -0.66
C GLN A 98 -12.82 15.20 -0.95
N SER A 99 -12.81 13.86 -0.84
CA SER A 99 -13.97 13.03 -1.19
C SER A 99 -14.41 12.14 -0.03
N ALA A 100 -15.60 12.39 0.54
CA ALA A 100 -16.21 11.55 1.59
C ALA A 100 -16.30 10.05 1.23
N PRO A 101 -16.60 9.65 -0.03
CA PRO A 101 -16.58 8.24 -0.41
C PRO A 101 -15.22 7.56 -0.26
N GLY A 102 -14.11 8.31 -0.44
CA GLY A 102 -12.76 7.78 -0.31
C GLY A 102 -12.46 7.27 1.11
N TYR A 103 -12.95 7.98 2.14
CA TYR A 103 -12.78 7.58 3.54
C TYR A 103 -13.54 6.31 3.87
N ILE A 104 -14.76 6.15 3.34
CA ILE A 104 -15.55 4.93 3.53
C ILE A 104 -14.83 3.75 2.89
N LEU A 105 -14.32 3.90 1.67
CA LEU A 105 -13.56 2.84 0.99
C LEU A 105 -12.28 2.48 1.74
N ALA A 106 -11.61 3.47 2.33
CA ALA A 106 -10.45 3.25 3.17
C ALA A 106 -10.79 2.56 4.49
N LEU A 107 -11.90 2.92 5.13
CA LEU A 107 -12.39 2.26 6.33
C LEU A 107 -12.68 0.78 6.06
N ILE A 108 -13.38 0.49 4.96
CA ILE A 108 -13.65 -0.89 4.53
C ILE A 108 -12.35 -1.66 4.31
N ALA A 109 -11.37 -1.08 3.61
CA ALA A 109 -10.07 -1.72 3.42
C ALA A 109 -9.32 -1.95 4.75
N GLY A 110 -9.40 -0.98 5.67
CA GLY A 110 -8.84 -1.08 7.02
C GLY A 110 -9.46 -2.22 7.83
N VAL A 111 -10.79 -2.33 7.84
CA VAL A 111 -11.52 -3.40 8.52
C VAL A 111 -11.20 -4.76 7.91
N VAL A 112 -11.26 -4.89 6.59
CA VAL A 112 -10.96 -6.17 5.90
C VAL A 112 -9.51 -6.60 6.15
N GLY A 113 -8.55 -5.67 6.04
CA GLY A 113 -7.15 -5.98 6.30
C GLY A 113 -6.92 -6.40 7.76
N ARG A 114 -7.55 -5.70 8.72
CA ARG A 114 -7.48 -6.05 10.16
C ARG A 114 -8.07 -7.43 10.44
N LEU A 115 -9.23 -7.75 9.88
CA LEU A 115 -9.88 -9.06 10.05
C LEU A 115 -9.03 -10.19 9.45
N ALA A 116 -8.26 -9.92 8.39
CA ALA A 116 -7.35 -10.88 7.77
C ALA A 116 -5.94 -10.90 8.39
N GLY A 117 -5.69 -10.14 9.45
CA GLY A 117 -4.37 -10.03 10.08
C GLY A 117 -3.30 -9.36 9.20
N GLN A 118 -3.70 -8.67 8.13
CA GLN A 118 -2.78 -8.03 7.19
C GLN A 118 -2.55 -6.56 7.58
N PRO A 119 -1.31 -6.05 7.48
CA PRO A 119 -1.03 -4.64 7.71
C PRO A 119 -1.71 -3.78 6.64
N VAL A 120 -2.32 -2.68 7.09
CA VAL A 120 -2.94 -1.67 6.22
C VAL A 120 -2.21 -0.34 6.44
N ALA A 121 -1.54 0.14 5.41
CA ALA A 121 -0.94 1.47 5.38
C ALA A 121 -1.91 2.43 4.70
N LEU A 122 -2.26 3.51 5.39
CA LEU A 122 -3.08 4.58 4.85
C LEU A 122 -2.19 5.77 4.51
N SER A 123 -2.17 6.15 3.24
CA SER A 123 -1.47 7.33 2.75
C SER A 123 -2.50 8.39 2.40
N TRP A 124 -2.34 9.54 3.04
CA TRP A 124 -3.16 10.70 2.80
C TRP A 124 -2.55 11.58 1.72
N ARG A 125 -3.35 11.95 0.72
CA ARG A 125 -2.95 12.95 -0.28
C ARG A 125 -4.03 14.01 -0.40
N GLY A 126 -3.67 15.28 -0.18
CA GLY A 126 -4.57 16.42 -0.28
C GLY A 126 -3.78 17.72 -0.47
N GLY A 127 -4.35 18.68 -1.22
CA GLY A 127 -3.76 20.00 -1.43
C GLY A 127 -3.88 20.92 -0.20
N LEU A 128 -3.48 22.19 -0.34
CA LEU A 128 -3.42 23.19 0.75
C LEU A 128 -4.77 23.46 1.47
N GLN A 129 -5.91 23.19 0.83
CA GLN A 129 -7.23 23.25 1.49
C GLN A 129 -7.91 21.88 1.49
N GLN A 130 -8.19 21.38 2.69
CA GLN A 130 -8.84 20.09 2.92
C GLN A 130 -10.10 20.30 3.75
N LYS A 131 -11.25 19.87 3.23
CA LYS A 131 -12.55 19.99 3.93
C LYS A 131 -12.69 18.97 5.07
N TYR A 132 -11.94 17.88 5.03
CA TYR A 132 -12.00 16.79 6.00
C TYR A 132 -10.60 16.47 6.51
N CYS A 133 -9.97 17.40 7.24
CA CYS A 133 -8.88 17.03 8.13
C CYS A 133 -9.51 16.63 9.46
N LEU A 134 -9.73 15.33 9.69
CA LEU A 134 -9.96 14.90 11.07
C LEU A 134 -8.63 15.09 11.81
N SER A 135 -8.60 16.07 12.70
CA SER A 135 -7.65 16.11 13.81
C SER A 135 -7.90 14.86 14.66
N ALA A 136 -7.24 13.78 14.31
CA ALA A 136 -7.20 12.56 15.10
C ALA A 136 -5.73 12.19 15.22
N ALA A 137 -5.12 12.68 16.31
CA ALA A 137 -3.87 12.19 16.84
C ALA A 137 -4.04 10.71 17.22
N LEU A 138 -3.93 9.81 16.25
CA LEU A 138 -3.90 8.38 16.51
C LEU A 138 -2.48 7.97 16.81
N SER A 139 -2.21 7.94 18.11
CA SER A 139 -1.09 7.26 18.77
C SER A 139 -0.62 6.04 17.99
N ALA A 140 0.54 6.17 17.35
CA ALA A 140 1.27 5.05 16.80
C ALA A 140 1.75 4.20 17.98
N ARG A 141 1.02 3.13 18.30
CA ARG A 141 1.51 2.06 19.18
C ARG A 141 2.72 1.41 18.52
N ARG A 142 3.90 1.89 18.92
CA ARG A 142 5.21 1.28 18.71
C ARG A 142 5.17 -0.14 19.32
N THR A 143 5.00 -1.14 18.47
CA THR A 143 5.06 -2.55 18.89
C THR A 143 6.45 -3.10 18.53
N ASN A 144 7.23 -3.31 19.60
CA ASN A 144 8.34 -4.24 19.77
C ASN A 144 9.60 -4.13 18.89
N LEU A 145 10.64 -3.58 19.53
CA LEU A 145 12.00 -4.11 19.42
C LEU A 145 12.50 -4.41 20.85
N MET A 146 12.06 -5.55 21.39
CA MET A 146 12.81 -6.26 22.41
C MET A 146 13.98 -6.93 21.68
N GLN A 147 15.08 -6.19 21.52
CA GLN A 147 16.38 -6.80 21.24
C GLN A 147 17.07 -7.01 22.59
N GLN A 148 17.30 -8.29 22.88
CA GLN A 148 18.03 -8.82 24.02
C GLN A 148 19.33 -8.07 24.32
N ARG A 149 19.61 -7.82 25.60
CA ARG A 149 20.92 -8.10 26.19
C ARG A 149 20.71 -8.84 27.49
N GLY A 150 20.90 -10.15 27.42
CA GLY A 150 21.12 -10.97 28.60
C GLY A 150 22.37 -10.51 29.33
N SER A 151 22.21 -10.43 30.64
CA SER A 151 23.20 -10.68 31.68
C SER A 151 24.41 -11.53 31.26
N GLN A 152 25.61 -11.01 31.49
CA GLN A 152 26.68 -11.83 32.05
C GLN A 152 27.52 -11.01 33.03
N THR A 153 27.36 -11.37 34.30
CA THR A 153 28.13 -10.99 35.49
C THR A 153 29.51 -11.65 35.51
N ARG A 154 30.39 -11.10 36.35
CA ARG A 154 31.70 -11.62 36.85
C ARG A 154 32.87 -11.36 35.89
N ASP A 155 34.00 -10.79 36.31
CA ASP A 155 34.60 -10.54 37.64
C ASP A 155 35.27 -9.15 37.70
#